data_AF-A0A5J9UVU4-F1
#
_entry.id   AF-A0A5J9UVU4-F1
#
_cell.length_a   1.000
_cell.length_b   1.000
_cell.length_c   1.000
_cell.angle_alpha   90.00
_cell.angle_beta   90.00
_cell.angle_gamma   90.00
#
_symmetry.space_group_name_H-M   'P 1'
#
loop_
_entity.id
_entity.type
_entity.pdbx_description
1 polymer ?
#
loop_
_entity_poly.entity_id
_entity_poly.type
_entity_poly.pdbx_seq_one_letter_code
_entity_poly.pdbx_strand_id
1 'polypeptide(L)'
;LKRVHKRTGGFALTADCFRCWGELVSLALPSCVSVCLEWWWYEIMILLCGLLANPQATVASMGILIQTTSLIYIFPSSLSFGVSTRVSNELGANRPDHAGRAATVGLMLGFAFGGVASAFAYLVRGSWATMFTADPAIVALTASVLPILGACELGNCPQTTGCGVLRGSARPKDAASINLRSFYLVGTPVALVFAFWYHYDFQGLWLGLLAAQFTCMVRMLLVIGRTDWATEAKRAQQLTGAAGAVEAEEKAARAVRS
;
A
#
# COMPACT_ATOMS: atom_id res chain seq x y z
N LEU A 1 37.65 -6.41 15.34
CA LEU A 1 37.05 -6.14 14.00
C LEU A 1 37.76 -6.86 12.84
N LYS A 2 38.17 -8.14 12.95
CA LYS A 2 38.90 -8.86 11.88
C LYS A 2 38.49 -10.34 11.66
N ARG A 3 37.23 -10.74 11.94
CA ARG A 3 36.80 -12.15 11.80
C ARG A 3 35.34 -12.38 11.32
N VAL A 4 34.81 -11.58 10.40
CA VAL A 4 33.46 -11.87 9.83
C VAL A 4 33.44 -11.94 8.28
N HIS A 5 34.47 -11.49 7.57
CA HIS A 5 34.36 -11.25 6.12
C HIS A 5 35.09 -12.25 5.19
N LYS A 6 35.08 -13.56 5.47
CA LYS A 6 35.79 -14.54 4.63
C LYS A 6 34.96 -15.66 3.99
N ARG A 7 33.62 -15.59 3.98
CA ARG A 7 32.79 -16.71 3.48
C ARG A 7 31.55 -16.32 2.67
N THR A 8 31.64 -15.31 1.81
CA THR A 8 30.56 -14.95 0.85
C THR A 8 31.07 -14.79 -0.59
N GLY A 9 32.21 -15.41 -0.91
CA GLY A 9 32.89 -15.29 -2.21
C GLY A 9 32.81 -16.53 -3.11
N GLY A 10 31.70 -17.26 -3.09
CA GLY A 10 31.49 -18.37 -4.02
C GLY A 10 30.14 -18.26 -4.70
N PHE A 11 30.12 -18.18 -6.03
CA PHE A 11 28.93 -18.35 -6.88
C PHE A 11 28.36 -19.80 -6.83
N ALA A 12 28.46 -20.46 -5.68
CA ALA A 12 27.88 -21.78 -5.48
C ALA A 12 26.43 -21.59 -5.03
N LEU A 13 25.48 -21.76 -5.97
CA LEU A 13 24.06 -21.93 -5.66
C LEU A 13 23.90 -23.22 -4.85
N THR A 14 24.13 -23.12 -3.55
CA THR A 14 24.03 -24.24 -2.62
C THR A 14 22.55 -24.46 -2.30
N ALA A 15 22.10 -25.70 -2.13
CA ALA A 15 20.70 -26.02 -1.82
C ALA A 15 20.15 -25.27 -0.58
N ASP A 16 21.04 -24.82 0.32
CA ASP A 16 20.69 -23.94 1.45
C ASP A 16 20.12 -22.58 1.03
N CYS A 17 20.50 -22.03 -0.13
CA CYS A 17 19.86 -20.81 -0.68
C CYS A 17 18.38 -21.01 -1.02
N PHE A 18 17.95 -22.25 -1.28
CA PHE A 18 16.56 -22.58 -1.60
C PHE A 18 15.71 -22.92 -0.37
N ARG A 19 16.31 -23.09 0.81
CA ARG A 19 15.57 -23.45 2.05
C ARG A 19 14.58 -22.38 2.50
N CYS A 20 14.86 -21.11 2.28
CA CYS A 20 14.00 -20.00 2.69
C CYS A 20 13.00 -19.53 1.62
N TRP A 21 12.98 -20.16 0.43
CA TRP A 21 12.10 -19.74 -0.67
C TRP A 21 10.62 -19.88 -0.33
N GLY A 22 10.23 -20.90 0.45
CA GLY A 22 8.84 -21.09 0.86
C GLY A 22 8.30 -19.93 1.71
N GLU A 23 9.08 -19.45 2.68
CA GLU A 23 8.71 -18.31 3.52
C GLU A 23 8.71 -16.99 2.74
N LEU A 24 9.71 -16.80 1.86
CA LEU A 24 9.77 -15.65 0.96
C LEU A 24 8.55 -15.58 0.05
N VAL A 25 8.18 -16.70 -0.58
CA VAL A 25 6.99 -16.77 -1.45
C VAL A 25 5.70 -16.53 -0.65
N SER A 26 5.60 -17.07 0.57
CA SER A 26 4.44 -16.85 1.47
C SER A 26 4.23 -15.38 1.88
N LEU A 27 5.29 -14.56 1.84
CA LEU A 27 5.25 -13.11 2.11
C LEU A 27 5.12 -12.28 0.82
N ALA A 28 5.79 -12.68 -0.26
CA ALA A 28 5.78 -11.99 -1.53
C ALA A 28 4.43 -12.13 -2.25
N LEU A 29 3.82 -13.32 -2.23
CA LEU A 29 2.59 -13.60 -2.96
C LEU A 29 1.41 -12.75 -2.46
N PRO A 30 1.15 -12.61 -1.15
CA PRO A 30 0.14 -11.66 -0.66
C PRO A 30 0.43 -10.21 -1.03
N SER A 31 1.70 -9.79 -1.02
CA SER A 31 2.08 -8.43 -1.41
C SER A 31 1.81 -8.17 -2.89
N CYS A 32 2.16 -9.13 -3.76
CA CYS A 32 1.90 -9.07 -5.19
C CYS A 32 0.39 -9.02 -5.47
N VAL A 33 -0.38 -9.93 -4.86
CA VAL A 33 -1.84 -9.97 -4.99
C VAL A 33 -2.47 -8.66 -4.52
N SER A 34 -2.01 -8.08 -3.40
CA SER A 34 -2.50 -6.80 -2.89
C SER A 34 -2.36 -5.67 -3.92
N VAL A 35 -1.21 -5.59 -4.59
CA VAL A 35 -0.95 -4.57 -5.62
C VAL A 35 -1.77 -4.87 -6.88
N CYS A 36 -1.80 -6.12 -7.35
CA CYS A 36 -2.59 -6.50 -8.52
C CYS A 36 -4.08 -6.19 -8.34
N LEU A 37 -4.64 -6.43 -7.15
CA LEU A 37 -6.03 -6.14 -6.84
C LEU A 37 -6.36 -4.64 -6.91
N GLU A 38 -5.44 -3.77 -6.51
CA GLU A 38 -5.63 -2.32 -6.67
C GLU A 38 -5.65 -1.91 -8.15
N TRP A 39 -4.68 -2.39 -8.93
CA TRP A 39 -4.60 -2.07 -10.37
C TRP A 39 -5.77 -2.64 -11.17
N TRP A 40 -6.16 -3.89 -10.91
CA TRP A 40 -7.32 -4.50 -11.56
C TRP A 40 -8.63 -3.77 -11.23
N TRP A 41 -8.72 -3.16 -10.06
CA TRP A 41 -9.90 -2.37 -9.72
C TRP A 41 -10.02 -1.12 -10.60
N TYR A 42 -8.91 -0.44 -10.92
CA TYR A 42 -8.91 0.66 -11.90
C TYR A 42 -9.30 0.19 -13.31
N GLU A 43 -8.84 -0.98 -13.74
CA GLU A 43 -9.26 -1.57 -15.03
C GLU A 43 -10.76 -1.86 -15.06
N ILE A 44 -11.31 -2.41 -13.97
CA ILE A 44 -12.76 -2.60 -13.82
C ILE A 44 -13.49 -1.26 -13.92
N MET A 45 -13.00 -0.19 -13.28
CA MET A 45 -13.60 1.14 -13.43
C MET A 45 -13.59 1.64 -14.87
N ILE A 46 -12.50 1.45 -15.61
CA ILE A 46 -12.43 1.84 -17.04
C ILE A 46 -13.49 1.08 -17.84
N LEU A 47 -13.61 -0.23 -17.62
CA LEU A 47 -14.64 -1.04 -18.28
C LEU A 47 -16.04 -0.55 -17.93
N LEU A 48 -16.30 -0.19 -16.67
CA LEU A 48 -17.59 0.39 -16.24
C LEU A 48 -17.83 1.77 -16.87
N CYS A 49 -16.81 2.60 -17.06
CA CYS A 49 -16.92 3.87 -17.77
C CYS A 49 -17.40 3.68 -19.21
N GLY A 50 -16.98 2.59 -19.85
CA GLY A 50 -17.40 2.21 -21.20
C GLY A 50 -18.88 1.79 -21.32
N LEU A 51 -19.55 1.52 -20.19
CA LEU A 51 -20.98 1.19 -20.14
C LEU A 51 -21.87 2.40 -19.81
N LEU A 52 -21.28 3.57 -19.53
CA LEU A 52 -22.02 4.80 -19.23
C LEU A 52 -22.58 5.44 -20.52
N ALA A 53 -23.53 6.38 -20.36
CA ALA A 53 -24.21 7.04 -21.46
C ALA A 53 -23.28 7.78 -22.45
N ASN A 54 -22.15 8.31 -21.97
CA ASN A 54 -21.12 8.93 -22.81
C ASN A 54 -19.75 8.25 -22.62
N PRO A 55 -19.54 7.07 -23.23
CA PRO A 55 -18.38 6.23 -22.96
C PRO A 55 -17.06 6.86 -23.46
N GLN A 56 -17.09 7.65 -24.53
CA GLN A 56 -15.89 8.29 -25.06
C GLN A 56 -15.34 9.34 -24.10
N ALA A 57 -16.20 10.20 -23.56
CA ALA A 57 -15.78 11.25 -22.65
C ALA A 57 -15.36 10.69 -21.27
N THR A 58 -16.08 9.69 -20.75
CA THR A 58 -15.79 9.09 -19.45
C THR A 58 -14.49 8.29 -19.47
N VAL A 59 -14.25 7.48 -20.50
CA VAL A 59 -13.01 6.69 -20.64
C VAL A 59 -11.81 7.60 -20.85
N ALA A 60 -11.93 8.64 -21.69
CA ALA A 60 -10.84 9.60 -21.88
C ALA A 60 -10.52 10.38 -20.59
N SER A 61 -11.56 10.82 -19.85
CA SER A 61 -11.39 11.46 -18.54
C SER A 61 -10.74 10.52 -17.53
N MET A 62 -11.16 9.24 -17.51
CA MET A 62 -10.56 8.20 -16.65
C MET A 62 -9.07 8.04 -16.93
N GLY A 63 -8.65 8.03 -18.20
CA GLY A 63 -7.24 7.99 -18.59
C GLY A 63 -6.43 9.15 -18.02
N ILE A 64 -6.94 10.39 -18.14
CA ILE A 64 -6.29 11.58 -17.56
C ILE A 64 -6.18 11.44 -16.03
N LEU A 65 -7.25 10.99 -15.37
CA LEU A 65 -7.28 10.83 -13.92
C LEU A 65 -6.32 9.74 -13.42
N ILE A 66 -6.18 8.62 -14.14
CA ILE A 66 -5.21 7.56 -13.80
C ILE A 66 -3.79 8.06 -13.94
N GLN A 67 -3.47 8.81 -14.99
CA GLN A 67 -2.14 9.41 -15.15
C GLN A 67 -1.83 10.40 -14.01
N THR A 68 -2.83 11.18 -13.62
CA THR A 68 -2.74 12.13 -12.50
C THR A 68 -2.52 11.40 -11.18
N THR A 69 -3.30 10.35 -10.92
CA THR A 69 -3.18 9.49 -9.73
C THR A 69 -1.81 8.84 -9.69
N SER A 70 -1.32 8.34 -10.82
CA SER A 70 0.01 7.71 -10.91
C SER A 70 1.14 8.68 -10.57
N LEU A 71 1.05 9.94 -11.03
CA LEU A 71 2.01 11.00 -10.69
C LEU A 71 2.02 11.25 -9.17
N ILE A 72 0.83 11.38 -8.57
CA ILE A 72 0.66 11.61 -7.13
C ILE A 72 1.16 10.41 -6.31
N TYR A 73 0.88 9.19 -6.78
CA TYR A 73 1.17 7.93 -6.09
C TYR A 73 2.67 7.64 -5.91
N ILE A 74 3.56 8.25 -6.70
CA ILE A 74 5.01 8.07 -6.58
C ILE A 74 5.51 8.49 -5.18
N PHE A 75 4.96 9.55 -4.61
CA PHE A 75 5.33 10.06 -3.29
C PHE A 75 4.97 9.10 -2.14
N PRO A 76 3.69 8.70 -1.94
CA PRO A 76 3.31 7.76 -0.90
C PRO A 76 3.92 6.37 -1.10
N SER A 77 4.11 5.92 -2.35
CA SER A 77 4.82 4.67 -2.64
C SER A 77 6.27 4.70 -2.15
N SER A 78 6.99 5.79 -2.43
CA SER A 78 8.36 6.00 -1.95
C SER A 78 8.44 6.06 -0.42
N LEU A 79 7.50 6.76 0.21
CA LEU A 79 7.38 6.80 1.66
C LEU A 79 7.14 5.39 2.24
N SER A 80 6.24 4.62 1.61
CA SER A 80 5.91 3.25 2.01
C SER A 80 7.13 2.33 2.02
N PHE A 81 7.99 2.39 0.99
CA PHE A 81 9.25 1.63 0.97
C PHE A 81 10.22 2.09 2.07
N GLY A 82 10.34 3.39 2.30
CA GLY A 82 11.18 3.94 3.37
C GLY A 82 10.72 3.50 4.76
N VAL A 83 9.41 3.59 5.03
CA VAL A 83 8.80 3.16 6.30
C VAL A 83 8.93 1.65 6.48
N SER A 84 8.66 0.85 5.43
CA SER A 84 8.85 -0.61 5.47
C SER A 84 10.27 -0.96 5.88
N THR A 85 11.28 -0.34 5.25
CA THR A 85 12.69 -0.59 5.55
C THR A 85 13.05 -0.21 6.99
N ARG A 86 12.58 0.96 7.45
CA ARG A 86 12.82 1.43 8.83
C ARG A 86 12.18 0.51 9.86
N VAL A 87 10.90 0.16 9.68
CA VAL A 87 10.16 -0.72 10.59
C VAL A 87 10.81 -2.11 10.63
N SER A 88 11.17 -2.70 9.48
CA SER A 88 11.88 -3.99 9.45
C SER A 88 13.21 -3.96 10.19
N ASN A 89 14.00 -2.89 10.01
CA ASN A 89 15.31 -2.78 10.67
C ASN A 89 15.18 -2.62 12.20
N GLU A 90 14.25 -1.80 12.68
CA GLU A 90 14.04 -1.61 14.12
C GLU A 90 13.45 -2.87 14.79
N LEU A 91 12.53 -3.57 14.10
CA LEU A 91 12.01 -4.86 14.57
C LEU A 91 13.11 -5.93 14.61
N GLY A 92 13.94 -6.01 13.56
CA GLY A 92 15.09 -6.93 13.53
C GLY A 92 16.16 -6.62 14.59
N ALA A 93 16.32 -5.35 14.96
CA ALA A 93 17.19 -4.91 16.04
C ALA A 93 16.57 -5.08 17.45
N ASN A 94 15.38 -5.68 17.56
CA ASN A 94 14.63 -5.85 18.81
C ASN A 94 14.34 -4.52 19.55
N ARG A 95 13.96 -3.48 18.78
CA ARG A 95 13.60 -2.15 19.29
C ARG A 95 12.12 -1.83 18.99
N PRO A 96 11.17 -2.46 19.70
CA PRO A 96 9.74 -2.33 19.42
C PRO A 96 9.25 -0.88 19.50
N ASP A 97 9.72 -0.09 20.46
CA ASP A 97 9.33 1.32 20.62
C ASP A 97 9.75 2.17 19.43
N HIS A 98 10.93 1.91 18.87
CA HIS A 98 11.44 2.62 17.70
C HIS A 98 10.67 2.23 16.44
N ALA A 99 10.30 0.95 16.30
CA ALA A 99 9.45 0.48 15.21
C ALA A 99 8.06 1.15 15.25
N GLY A 100 7.42 1.23 16.42
CA GLY A 100 6.13 1.90 16.59
C GLY A 100 6.20 3.40 16.30
N ARG A 101 7.28 4.07 16.71
CA ARG A 101 7.52 5.48 16.36
C ARG A 101 7.74 5.67 14.85
N ALA A 102 8.49 4.79 14.20
CA ALA A 102 8.71 4.85 12.76
C ALA A 102 7.40 4.67 11.98
N ALA A 103 6.54 3.74 12.42
CA ALA A 103 5.21 3.56 11.84
C ALA A 103 4.32 4.79 12.04
N THR A 104 4.32 5.37 13.24
CA THR A 104 3.52 6.56 13.57
C THR A 104 3.96 7.76 12.73
N VAL A 105 5.26 8.04 12.66
CA VAL A 105 5.82 9.13 11.84
C VAL A 105 5.53 8.90 10.37
N GLY A 106 5.67 7.65 9.90
CA GLY A 106 5.28 7.25 8.55
C GLY A 106 3.82 7.61 8.25
N LEU A 107 2.89 7.21 9.11
CA LEU A 107 1.46 7.51 8.93
C LEU A 107 1.19 9.02 8.95
N MET A 108 1.82 9.79 9.86
CA MET A 108 1.69 11.25 9.87
C MET A 108 2.17 11.89 8.55
N LEU A 109 3.30 11.43 8.01
CA LEU A 109 3.78 11.87 6.70
C LEU A 109 2.83 11.44 5.58
N GLY A 110 2.24 10.24 5.67
CA GLY A 110 1.21 9.76 4.74
C GLY A 110 -0.01 10.68 4.70
N PHE A 111 -0.50 11.14 5.86
CA PHE A 111 -1.58 12.12 5.94
C PHE A 111 -1.16 13.49 5.38
N ALA A 112 0.06 13.94 5.66
CA ALA A 112 0.58 15.20 5.12
C ALA A 112 0.65 15.16 3.58
N PHE A 113 1.17 14.06 2.99
CA PHE A 113 1.18 13.87 1.55
C PHE A 113 -0.23 13.78 0.96
N GLY A 114 -1.15 13.07 1.62
CA GLY A 114 -2.56 13.04 1.22
C GLY A 114 -3.18 14.44 1.20
N GLY A 115 -2.89 15.26 2.21
CA GLY A 115 -3.33 16.65 2.29
C GLY A 115 -2.79 17.52 1.15
N VAL A 116 -1.48 17.40 0.85
CA VAL A 116 -0.83 18.09 -0.27
C VAL A 116 -1.42 17.63 -1.60
N ALA A 117 -1.61 16.32 -1.79
CA ALA A 117 -2.22 15.74 -2.99
C ALA A 117 -3.65 16.22 -3.20
N SER A 118 -4.46 16.25 -2.13
CA SER A 118 -5.82 16.75 -2.16
C SER A 118 -5.87 18.24 -2.49
N ALA A 119 -4.99 19.05 -1.89
CA ALA A 119 -4.89 20.47 -2.19
C ALA A 119 -4.47 20.70 -3.65
N PHE A 120 -3.47 19.96 -4.12
CA PHE A 120 -3.02 19.99 -5.51
C PHE A 120 -4.16 19.66 -6.48
N ALA A 121 -4.85 18.54 -6.28
CA ALA A 121 -5.97 18.12 -7.12
C ALA A 121 -7.12 19.15 -7.12
N TYR A 122 -7.40 19.79 -5.98
CA TYR A 122 -8.41 20.84 -5.91
C TYR A 122 -7.99 22.12 -6.65
N LEU A 123 -6.73 22.55 -6.52
CA LEU A 123 -6.23 23.78 -7.13
C LEU A 123 -6.11 23.67 -8.65
N VAL A 124 -5.66 22.52 -9.16
CA VAL A 124 -5.44 22.30 -10.59
C VAL A 124 -6.71 21.90 -11.35
N ARG A 125 -7.84 21.69 -10.66
CA ARG A 125 -9.10 21.17 -11.23
C ARG A 125 -9.56 21.85 -12.52
N GLY A 126 -9.36 23.17 -12.64
CA GLY A 126 -9.84 23.95 -13.78
C GLY A 126 -8.93 23.92 -15.01
N SER A 127 -7.64 23.62 -14.85
CA SER A 127 -6.63 23.76 -15.91
C SER A 127 -5.85 22.48 -16.18
N TRP A 128 -6.00 21.45 -15.36
CA TRP A 128 -5.26 20.21 -15.51
C TRP A 128 -5.65 19.47 -16.79
N ALA A 129 -6.94 19.28 -17.03
CA ALA A 129 -7.44 18.54 -18.19
C ALA A 129 -7.12 19.24 -19.52
N THR A 130 -7.00 20.57 -19.53
CA THR A 130 -6.67 21.34 -20.74
C THR A 130 -5.25 21.10 -21.25
N MET A 131 -4.37 20.51 -20.42
CA MET A 131 -3.04 20.06 -20.86
C MET A 131 -3.08 18.78 -21.69
N PHE A 132 -4.15 17.99 -21.56
CA PHE A 132 -4.30 16.69 -22.23
C PHE A 132 -5.24 16.73 -23.43
N THR A 133 -6.27 17.57 -23.39
CA THR A 133 -7.29 17.63 -24.44
C THR A 133 -7.87 19.03 -24.59
N ALA A 134 -8.32 19.33 -25.81
CA ALA A 134 -9.07 20.53 -26.15
C ALA A 134 -10.60 20.32 -26.10
N ASP A 135 -11.07 19.09 -25.85
CA ASP A 135 -12.51 18.79 -25.78
C ASP A 135 -13.12 19.33 -24.47
N PRO A 136 -14.06 20.30 -24.56
CA PRO A 136 -14.66 20.91 -23.38
C PRO A 136 -15.48 19.92 -22.53
N ALA A 137 -16.04 18.85 -23.12
CA ALA A 137 -16.81 17.86 -22.38
C ALA A 137 -15.90 17.04 -21.44
N ILE A 138 -14.73 16.62 -21.93
CA ILE A 138 -13.73 15.88 -21.14
C ILE A 138 -13.14 16.79 -20.06
N VAL A 139 -12.87 18.05 -20.40
CA VAL A 139 -12.35 19.04 -19.45
C VAL A 139 -13.32 19.27 -18.31
N ALA A 140 -14.60 19.53 -18.61
CA ALA A 140 -15.62 19.75 -17.58
C ALA A 140 -15.83 18.51 -16.70
N LEU A 141 -15.86 17.32 -17.29
CA LEU A 141 -16.04 16.06 -16.57
C LEU A 141 -14.86 15.80 -15.62
N THR A 142 -13.63 15.93 -16.11
CA THR A 142 -12.40 15.76 -15.33
C THR A 142 -12.31 16.80 -14.20
N ALA A 143 -12.66 18.07 -14.48
CA ALA A 143 -12.67 19.14 -13.49
C ALA A 143 -13.67 18.90 -12.34
N SER A 144 -14.79 18.24 -12.62
CA SER A 144 -15.79 17.90 -11.61
C SER A 144 -15.34 16.78 -10.68
N VAL A 145 -14.48 15.87 -11.16
CA VAL A 145 -14.03 14.68 -10.43
C VAL A 145 -12.68 14.88 -9.73
N LEU A 146 -11.83 15.81 -10.19
CA LEU A 146 -10.53 16.09 -9.55
C LEU A 146 -10.63 16.32 -8.03
N PRO A 147 -11.62 17.06 -7.50
CA PRO A 147 -11.81 17.19 -6.06
C PRO A 147 -12.15 15.87 -5.35
N ILE A 148 -12.93 14.99 -5.99
CA ILE A 148 -13.26 13.65 -5.46
C ILE A 148 -11.99 12.79 -5.44
N LEU A 149 -11.20 12.82 -6.51
CA LEU A 149 -9.89 12.17 -6.56
C LEU A 149 -8.98 12.68 -5.44
N GLY A 150 -8.91 13.99 -5.22
CA GLY A 150 -8.16 14.58 -4.11
C GLY A 150 -8.61 14.04 -2.74
N ALA A 151 -9.92 13.89 -2.54
CA ALA A 151 -10.47 13.27 -1.34
C ALA A 151 -10.11 11.78 -1.22
N CYS A 152 -10.07 11.04 -2.33
CA CYS A 152 -9.59 9.65 -2.36
C CYS A 152 -8.12 9.57 -1.92
N GLU A 153 -7.28 10.51 -2.34
CA GLU A 153 -5.86 10.56 -2.00
C GLU A 153 -5.59 10.79 -0.50
N LEU A 154 -6.51 11.44 0.22
CA LEU A 154 -6.46 11.55 1.68
C LEU A 154 -6.51 10.17 2.37
N GLY A 155 -7.23 9.21 1.79
CA GLY A 155 -7.29 7.83 2.28
C GLY A 155 -6.16 6.95 1.72
N ASN A 156 -5.85 7.14 0.43
CA ASN A 156 -4.87 6.35 -0.31
C ASN A 156 -3.45 6.51 0.26
N CYS A 157 -3.01 7.74 0.55
CA CYS A 157 -1.64 7.99 1.03
C CYS A 157 -1.33 7.33 2.39
N PRO A 158 -2.17 7.47 3.44
CA PRO A 158 -2.02 6.72 4.69
C PRO A 158 -2.16 5.21 4.51
N GLN A 159 -3.07 4.75 3.66
CA GLN A 159 -3.28 3.33 3.35
C GLN A 159 -2.03 2.70 2.74
N THR A 160 -1.45 3.33 1.72
CA THR A 160 -0.21 2.90 1.06
C THR A 160 0.95 2.87 2.04
N THR A 161 1.04 3.87 2.91
CA THR A 161 2.07 3.90 3.96
C THR A 161 1.86 2.79 4.99
N GLY A 162 0.62 2.53 5.39
CA GLY A 162 0.25 1.43 6.29
C GLY A 162 0.54 0.05 5.70
N CYS A 163 0.33 -0.16 4.40
CA CYS A 163 0.80 -1.35 3.70
C CYS A 163 2.32 -1.50 3.83
N GLY A 164 3.07 -0.41 3.78
CA GLY A 164 4.52 -0.37 4.03
C GLY A 164 4.87 -0.82 5.45
N VAL A 165 4.15 -0.32 6.46
CA VAL A 165 4.31 -0.74 7.85
C VAL A 165 4.06 -2.24 8.01
N LEU A 166 2.94 -2.76 7.48
CA LEU A 166 2.58 -4.18 7.58
C LEU A 166 3.54 -5.09 6.81
N ARG A 167 4.02 -4.65 5.64
CA ARG A 167 5.11 -5.35 4.94
C ARG A 167 6.38 -5.37 5.79
N GLY A 168 6.71 -4.23 6.39
CA GLY A 168 7.88 -4.07 7.26
C GLY A 168 7.84 -4.97 8.50
N SER A 169 6.64 -5.25 9.03
CA SER A 169 6.40 -6.15 10.16
C SER A 169 6.10 -7.60 9.76
N ALA A 170 6.41 -8.01 8.52
CA ALA A 170 6.16 -9.37 8.01
C ALA A 170 4.68 -9.83 8.06
N ARG A 171 3.74 -8.88 7.92
CA ARG A 171 2.28 -9.10 7.89
C ARG A 171 1.60 -8.63 6.59
N PRO A 172 2.13 -8.95 5.40
CA PRO A 172 1.53 -8.52 4.12
C PRO A 172 0.15 -9.14 3.86
N LYS A 173 -0.18 -10.28 4.49
CA LYS A 173 -1.48 -10.94 4.38
C LYS A 173 -2.63 -10.07 4.91
N ASP A 174 -2.38 -9.32 5.99
CA ASP A 174 -3.40 -8.45 6.57
C ASP A 174 -3.69 -7.26 5.65
N ALA A 175 -2.64 -6.65 5.08
CA ALA A 175 -2.77 -5.59 4.09
C ALA A 175 -3.57 -6.06 2.87
N ALA A 176 -3.22 -7.22 2.30
CA ALA A 176 -3.90 -7.79 1.15
C ALA A 176 -5.40 -8.08 1.43
N SER A 177 -5.71 -8.62 2.61
CA SER A 177 -7.09 -8.90 3.01
C SER A 177 -7.92 -7.61 3.18
N ILE A 178 -7.32 -6.57 3.76
CA ILE A 178 -7.97 -5.27 3.93
C ILE A 178 -8.27 -4.64 2.56
N ASN A 179 -7.31 -4.62 1.64
CA ASN A 179 -7.50 -4.06 0.30
C ASN A 179 -8.58 -4.83 -0.47
N LEU A 180 -8.49 -6.16 -0.52
CA LEU A 180 -9.50 -6.99 -1.20
C LEU A 180 -10.91 -6.71 -0.69
N ARG A 181 -11.10 -6.69 0.64
CA ARG A 181 -12.43 -6.46 1.24
C ARG A 181 -12.91 -5.03 0.99
N SER A 182 -12.03 -4.04 1.04
CA SER A 182 -12.43 -2.63 0.90
C SER A 182 -12.78 -2.29 -0.54
N PHE A 183 -11.97 -2.70 -1.52
CA PHE A 183 -12.22 -2.41 -2.93
C PHE A 183 -13.37 -3.23 -3.51
N TYR A 184 -13.42 -4.54 -3.25
CA TYR A 184 -14.38 -5.42 -3.92
C TYR A 184 -15.71 -5.61 -3.17
N LEU A 185 -15.71 -5.61 -1.82
CA LEU A 185 -16.94 -5.80 -1.06
C LEU A 185 -17.65 -4.49 -0.70
N VAL A 186 -16.93 -3.36 -0.70
CA VAL A 186 -17.51 -2.04 -0.39
C VAL A 186 -17.43 -1.12 -1.60
N GLY A 187 -16.24 -0.93 -2.17
CA GLY A 187 -16.02 -0.05 -3.31
C GLY A 187 -16.88 -0.38 -4.53
N THR A 188 -16.81 -1.62 -5.01
CA THR A 188 -17.53 -2.04 -6.22
C THR A 188 -19.06 -1.95 -6.06
N PRO A 189 -19.70 -2.43 -4.98
CA PRO A 189 -21.14 -2.26 -4.79
C PRO A 189 -21.56 -0.79 -4.71
N VAL A 190 -20.80 0.04 -3.97
CA VAL A 190 -21.09 1.48 -3.87
C VAL A 190 -20.94 2.14 -5.25
N ALA A 191 -19.88 1.84 -5.99
CA ALA A 191 -19.67 2.35 -7.35
C ALA A 191 -20.85 2.01 -8.27
N LEU A 192 -21.29 0.75 -8.28
CA LEU A 192 -22.40 0.29 -9.13
C LEU A 192 -23.73 0.95 -8.74
N VAL A 193 -24.03 1.04 -7.44
CA VAL A 193 -25.27 1.65 -6.95
C VAL A 193 -25.31 3.14 -7.29
N PHE A 194 -24.23 3.89 -7.03
CA PHE A 194 -24.21 5.32 -7.31
C PHE A 194 -24.17 5.61 -8.82
N ALA A 195 -23.42 4.84 -9.61
CA ALA A 195 -23.31 5.05 -11.05
C ALA A 195 -24.61 4.70 -11.78
N PHE A 196 -25.19 3.51 -11.53
CA PHE A 196 -26.30 3.00 -12.34
C PHE A 196 -27.68 3.20 -11.72
N TRP A 197 -27.82 3.14 -10.39
CA TRP A 197 -29.13 3.26 -9.73
C TRP A 197 -29.48 4.74 -9.49
N TYR A 198 -28.55 5.49 -8.90
CA TYR A 198 -28.76 6.91 -8.63
C TYR A 198 -28.43 7.82 -9.82
N HIS A 199 -27.99 7.25 -10.95
CA HIS A 199 -27.65 7.98 -12.18
C HIS A 199 -26.62 9.11 -11.98
N TYR A 200 -25.68 8.95 -11.03
CA TYR A 200 -24.51 9.84 -10.89
C TYR A 200 -23.39 9.52 -11.89
N ASP A 201 -23.60 8.54 -12.78
CA ASP A 201 -22.71 8.11 -13.86
C ASP A 201 -21.23 8.05 -13.40
N PHE A 202 -20.39 8.89 -14.00
CA PHE A 202 -18.95 8.94 -13.76
C PHE A 202 -18.61 9.33 -12.32
N GLN A 203 -19.29 10.33 -11.75
CA GLN A 203 -19.05 10.76 -10.38
C GLN A 203 -19.39 9.63 -9.39
N GLY A 204 -20.43 8.85 -9.68
CA GLY A 204 -20.81 7.70 -8.87
C GLY A 204 -19.72 6.64 -8.75
N LEU A 205 -18.99 6.37 -9.85
CA LEU A 205 -17.85 5.45 -9.83
C LEU A 205 -16.72 5.94 -8.91
N TRP A 206 -16.41 7.24 -8.96
CA TRP A 206 -15.39 7.85 -8.10
C TRP A 206 -15.81 7.96 -6.64
N LEU A 207 -17.10 8.12 -6.34
CA LEU A 207 -17.61 8.00 -4.98
C LEU A 207 -17.46 6.58 -4.42
N GLY A 208 -17.59 5.56 -5.28
CA GLY A 208 -17.24 4.17 -4.93
C GLY A 208 -15.76 4.00 -4.57
N LEU A 209 -14.84 4.62 -5.33
CA LEU A 209 -13.41 4.67 -4.98
C LEU A 209 -13.21 5.32 -3.61
N LEU A 210 -13.85 6.46 -3.37
CA LEU A 210 -13.73 7.20 -2.12
C LEU A 210 -14.17 6.35 -0.93
N ALA A 211 -15.31 5.65 -1.04
CA ALA A 211 -15.80 4.74 -0.02
C ALA A 211 -14.84 3.57 0.25
N ALA A 212 -14.26 3.00 -0.82
CA ALA A 212 -13.25 1.95 -0.71
C ALA A 212 -12.00 2.45 0.04
N GLN A 213 -11.47 3.60 -0.35
CA GLN A 213 -10.26 4.18 0.23
C GLN A 213 -10.45 4.56 1.70
N PHE A 214 -11.60 5.16 2.04
CA PHE A 214 -11.91 5.49 3.43
C PHE A 214 -12.03 4.24 4.29
N THR A 215 -12.73 3.21 3.81
CA THR A 215 -12.85 1.92 4.51
C THR A 215 -11.48 1.29 4.71
N CYS A 216 -10.64 1.31 3.66
CA CYS A 216 -9.31 0.74 3.70
C CYS A 216 -8.42 1.47 4.74
N MET A 217 -8.40 2.80 4.69
CA MET A 217 -7.69 3.66 5.64
C MET A 217 -8.11 3.35 7.08
N VAL A 218 -9.41 3.34 7.38
CA VAL A 218 -9.90 3.07 8.74
C VAL A 218 -9.45 1.69 9.22
N ARG A 219 -9.62 0.64 8.40
CA ARG A 219 -9.21 -0.72 8.79
C ARG A 219 -7.69 -0.83 8.96
N MET A 220 -6.91 -0.18 8.10
CA MET A 220 -5.46 -0.15 8.19
C MET A 220 -4.99 0.50 9.49
N LEU A 221 -5.54 1.67 9.83
CA LEU A 221 -5.24 2.37 11.08
C LEU A 221 -5.65 1.54 12.31
N LEU A 222 -6.79 0.86 12.25
CA LEU A 222 -7.24 -0.02 13.33
C LEU A 222 -6.33 -1.23 13.54
N VAL A 223 -5.77 -1.80 12.46
CA VAL A 223 -4.80 -2.91 12.59
C VAL A 223 -3.49 -2.39 13.16
N ILE A 224 -2.94 -1.30 12.61
CA ILE A 224 -1.66 -0.75 13.07
C ILE A 224 -1.75 -0.24 14.51
N GLY A 225 -2.86 0.42 14.88
CA GLY A 225 -3.10 0.92 16.23
C GLY A 225 -3.31 -0.19 17.27
N ARG A 226 -3.67 -1.41 16.85
CA ARG A 226 -3.77 -2.59 17.72
C ARG A 226 -2.53 -3.49 17.67
N THR A 227 -1.51 -3.12 16.88
CA THR A 227 -0.29 -3.92 16.78
C THR A 227 0.51 -3.82 18.07
N ASP A 228 0.73 -4.96 18.71
CA ASP A 228 1.70 -5.08 19.79
C ASP A 228 3.12 -5.22 19.21
N TRP A 229 3.84 -4.09 19.23
CA TRP A 229 5.20 -4.01 18.71
C TRP A 229 6.17 -4.95 19.42
N ALA A 230 5.96 -5.27 20.71
CA ALA A 230 6.82 -6.19 21.44
C ALA A 230 6.64 -7.64 20.93
N THR A 231 5.40 -8.04 20.67
CA THR A 231 5.10 -9.34 20.06
C THR A 231 5.66 -9.44 18.64
N GLU A 232 5.56 -8.38 17.83
CA GLU A 232 6.12 -8.38 16.47
C GLU A 232 7.66 -8.38 16.47
N ALA A 233 8.32 -7.72 17.44
CA ALA A 233 9.78 -7.79 17.58
C ALA A 233 10.26 -9.21 17.92
N LYS A 234 9.55 -9.89 18.83
CA LYS A 234 9.81 -11.31 19.16
C LYS A 234 9.62 -12.21 17.93
N ARG A 235 8.57 -11.97 17.15
CA ARG A 235 8.32 -12.69 15.89
C ARG A 235 9.42 -12.44 14.86
N ALA A 236 9.91 -11.21 14.74
CA ALA A 236 11.02 -10.88 13.84
C ALA A 236 12.30 -11.65 14.21
N GLN A 237 12.60 -11.81 15.51
CA GLN A 237 13.73 -12.64 15.96
C GLN A 237 13.57 -14.13 15.64
N GLN A 238 12.34 -14.66 15.69
CA GLN A 238 12.05 -16.03 15.28
C GLN A 238 12.25 -16.22 13.77
N LEU A 239 11.74 -15.29 12.95
CA LEU A 239 11.86 -15.31 11.49
C LEU A 239 13.30 -15.14 11.00
N THR A 240 14.15 -14.44 11.75
CA THR A 240 15.57 -14.24 11.41
C THR A 240 16.49 -15.35 11.94
N GLY A 241 15.94 -16.38 12.61
CA GLY A 241 16.71 -17.51 13.13
C GLY A 241 17.60 -17.18 14.32
N ALA A 242 17.53 -15.97 14.89
CA ALA A 242 18.32 -15.57 16.05
C ALA A 242 18.01 -16.44 17.27
N ALA A 243 16.77 -16.92 17.43
CA ALA A 243 16.40 -17.85 18.49
C ALA A 243 17.16 -19.20 18.39
N GLY A 244 17.33 -19.73 17.17
CA GLY A 244 18.09 -20.97 16.95
C GLY A 244 19.61 -20.77 17.06
N ALA A 245 20.12 -19.59 16.69
CA ALA A 245 21.52 -19.24 16.88
C ALA A 245 21.88 -19.05 18.37
N VAL A 246 20.99 -18.41 19.15
CA VAL A 246 21.16 -18.21 20.60
C VAL A 246 21.03 -19.54 21.36
N GLU A 247 20.06 -20.40 21.03
CA GLU A 247 19.98 -21.75 21.62
C GLU A 247 21.19 -22.62 21.27
N ALA A 248 21.74 -22.50 20.05
CA ALA A 248 22.95 -23.21 19.65
C ALA A 248 24.19 -22.68 20.40
N GLU A 249 24.28 -21.37 20.63
CA GLU A 249 25.35 -20.73 21.40
C GLU A 249 25.26 -21.08 22.90
N GLU A 250 24.06 -21.15 23.47
CA GLU A 250 23.82 -21.57 24.86
C GLU A 250 24.12 -23.06 25.08
N LYS A 251 23.74 -23.93 24.13
CA LYS A 251 24.10 -25.36 24.16
C LYS A 251 25.61 -25.57 24.00
N ALA A 252 26.26 -24.82 23.12
CA ALA A 252 27.72 -24.86 22.97
C ALA A 252 28.44 -24.39 24.24
N ALA A 253 27.95 -23.33 24.89
CA ALA A 253 28.51 -22.83 26.15
C ALA A 253 28.32 -23.81 27.33
N ARG A 254 27.23 -24.58 27.35
CA ARG A 254 27.01 -25.65 28.35
C ARG A 254 27.90 -26.88 28.11
N ALA A 255 28.12 -27.26 26.84
CA ALA A 255 28.99 -28.39 26.49
C ALA A 255 30.49 -28.12 26.75
N VAL A 256 30.92 -26.86 26.77
CA VAL A 256 32.30 -26.48 27.13
C VAL A 256 32.51 -26.42 28.65
N ARG A 257 31.43 -26.39 29.44
CA ARG A 257 31.46 -26.37 30.92
C ARG A 257 31.29 -27.76 31.56
N SER A 258 30.98 -28.80 30.77
CA SER A 258 30.93 -30.21 31.19
C SER A 258 32.20 -30.95 30.81
#